data_AF-A0A1V4S7E2-F1
#
_entry.id   AF-A0A1V4S7E2-F1
#
_cell.length_a   1.000
_cell.length_b   1.000
_cell.length_c   1.000
_cell.angle_alpha   90.00
_cell.angle_beta   90.00
_cell.angle_gamma   90.00
#
_symmetry.space_group_name_H-M   'P 1'
#
loop_
_entity.id
_entity.type
_entity.pdbx_description
1 polymer ?
#
loop_
_entity_poly.entity_id
_entity_poly.type
_entity_poly.pdbx_seq_one_letter_code
_entity_poly.pdbx_strand_id
1 'polypeptide(L)'
;MGITGGNMAVAETGTLALFENEGNIRLSTSLPRVHVAIIGIEKVVETWDDFGVLMKLLSRSAAGQKMPTYLSLITGPKKANEQDGAEAFHLVLLDNGRSRMLGDRVLRDSLFCLRCGACLNVCPVYKRVGGHAYGWVYSGPIGILLDSELLPPGSARDLAFACTLCGACAEVCPVLIEHPKMILDFRRRLAEDPMWKGPRVLSRVLPVKAYSWLSVRPFLFRCAGFLARGIQRVMAPSGEWKWLPGPLAEWG
;
A
#
# COMPACT_ATOMS: atom_id res chain seq x y z
N MET A 1 -17.87 -26.21 3.53
CA MET A 1 -17.18 -25.22 4.39
C MET A 1 -17.02 -23.95 3.58
N GLY A 2 -17.35 -22.80 4.15
CA GLY A 2 -17.14 -21.49 3.54
C GLY A 2 -16.02 -20.75 4.26
N ILE A 3 -15.17 -20.07 3.49
CA ILE A 3 -14.04 -19.30 4.02
C ILE A 3 -14.20 -17.86 3.53
N THR A 4 -14.16 -16.91 4.46
CA THR A 4 -14.25 -15.48 4.13
C THR A 4 -13.14 -14.67 4.80
N GLY A 5 -12.90 -13.48 4.26
CA GLY A 5 -12.26 -12.41 5.02
C GLY A 5 -13.22 -11.77 6.02
N GLY A 6 -12.93 -10.52 6.37
CA GLY A 6 -13.80 -9.62 7.12
C GLY A 6 -13.52 -8.17 6.75
N ASN A 7 -14.56 -7.32 6.74
CA ASN A 7 -14.37 -5.86 6.61
C ASN A 7 -14.04 -5.26 7.97
N MET A 8 -14.86 -5.59 8.98
CA MET A 8 -14.69 -5.15 10.37
C MET A 8 -15.20 -6.23 11.33
N ALA A 9 -14.76 -6.19 12.58
CA ALA A 9 -15.34 -6.96 13.68
C ALA A 9 -15.65 -6.00 14.84
N VAL A 10 -16.88 -6.01 15.34
CA VAL A 10 -17.33 -5.16 16.46
C VAL A 10 -17.11 -5.92 17.76
N ALA A 11 -16.21 -5.43 18.61
CA ALA A 11 -15.80 -6.08 19.84
C ALA A 11 -16.95 -6.10 20.88
N GLU A 12 -17.72 -5.01 20.99
CA GLU A 12 -18.85 -4.86 21.91
C GLU A 12 -19.81 -6.06 21.90
N THR A 13 -20.11 -6.60 20.72
CA THR A 13 -21.06 -7.71 20.55
C THR A 13 -20.45 -8.98 19.97
N GLY A 14 -19.15 -8.98 19.64
CA GLY A 14 -18.50 -10.10 18.96
C GLY A 14 -19.06 -10.35 17.55
N THR A 15 -19.38 -9.28 16.81
CA THR A 15 -20.05 -9.36 15.51
C THR A 15 -19.07 -9.15 14.35
N LEU A 16 -19.02 -10.09 13.42
CA LEU A 16 -18.31 -9.94 12.15
C LEU A 16 -19.18 -9.19 11.14
N ALA A 17 -18.61 -8.17 10.49
CA ALA A 17 -19.27 -7.42 9.44
C ALA A 17 -18.62 -7.66 8.07
N LEU A 18 -19.46 -8.00 7.10
CA LEU A 18 -19.08 -8.29 5.72
C LEU A 18 -19.86 -7.39 4.76
N PHE A 19 -19.14 -6.71 3.88
CA PHE A 19 -19.69 -5.79 2.89
C PHE A 19 -19.43 -6.38 1.50
N GLU A 20 -20.47 -6.45 0.68
CA GLU A 20 -20.39 -6.98 -0.69
C GLU A 20 -21.41 -6.29 -1.61
N ASN A 21 -21.18 -6.38 -2.92
CA ASN A 21 -22.09 -5.83 -3.92
C ASN A 21 -22.77 -6.91 -4.77
N GLU A 22 -22.25 -8.13 -4.73
CA GLU A 22 -22.62 -9.22 -5.64
C GLU A 22 -23.35 -10.39 -4.94
N GLY A 23 -23.33 -10.44 -3.60
CA GLY A 23 -23.96 -11.51 -2.80
C GLY A 23 -23.15 -12.83 -2.75
N ASN A 24 -21.95 -12.86 -3.30
CA ASN A 24 -21.07 -14.02 -3.33
C ASN A 24 -20.47 -14.38 -1.96
N ILE A 25 -20.21 -13.39 -1.10
CA ILE A 25 -19.79 -13.60 0.29
C ILE A 25 -20.96 -14.18 1.09
N ARG A 26 -22.20 -13.66 0.93
CA ARG A 26 -23.40 -14.23 1.57
C ARG A 26 -23.58 -15.71 1.25
N LEU A 27 -23.35 -16.11 0.00
CA LEU A 27 -23.36 -17.53 -0.38
C LEU A 27 -22.31 -18.36 0.38
N SER A 28 -21.15 -17.76 0.68
CA SER A 28 -20.07 -18.41 1.42
C SER A 28 -20.31 -18.45 2.94
N THR A 29 -21.19 -17.60 3.47
CA THR A 29 -21.50 -17.55 4.91
C THR A 29 -22.79 -18.26 5.30
N SER A 30 -23.80 -18.27 4.41
CA SER A 30 -25.15 -18.75 4.73
C SER A 30 -25.43 -20.19 4.28
N LEU A 31 -24.83 -20.64 3.18
CA LEU A 31 -25.07 -21.98 2.62
C LEU A 31 -24.21 -23.08 3.27
N PRO A 32 -22.90 -22.88 3.55
CA PRO A 32 -22.08 -23.92 4.12
C PRO A 32 -22.38 -24.16 5.60
N ARG A 33 -22.40 -25.43 6.03
CA ARG A 33 -22.57 -25.82 7.44
C ARG A 33 -21.48 -25.28 8.38
N VAL A 34 -20.30 -24.94 7.85
CA VAL A 34 -19.16 -24.42 8.61
C VAL A 34 -18.67 -23.15 7.93
N HIS A 35 -18.54 -22.07 8.68
CA HIS A 35 -17.97 -20.79 8.24
C HIS A 35 -16.70 -20.48 9.03
N VAL A 36 -15.61 -20.24 8.31
CA VAL A 36 -14.33 -19.76 8.86
C VAL A 36 -14.08 -18.35 8.35
N ALA A 37 -14.02 -17.38 9.26
CA ALA A 37 -13.66 -16.00 8.95
C ALA A 37 -12.21 -15.73 9.38
N ILE A 38 -11.39 -15.24 8.45
CA ILE A 38 -10.00 -14.83 8.71
C ILE A 38 -9.92 -13.32 8.57
N ILE A 39 -9.66 -12.62 9.68
CA ILE A 39 -9.60 -11.17 9.70
C ILE A 39 -8.33 -10.71 10.40
N GLY A 40 -7.71 -9.65 9.89
CA GLY A 40 -6.57 -9.06 10.57
C GLY A 40 -6.99 -8.35 11.86
N ILE A 41 -6.09 -8.35 12.86
CA ILE A 41 -6.36 -7.72 14.18
C ILE A 41 -6.64 -6.22 14.10
N GLU A 42 -6.20 -5.55 13.03
CA GLU A 42 -6.40 -4.12 12.76
C GLU A 42 -7.83 -3.76 12.38
N LYS A 43 -8.66 -4.75 12.05
CA LYS A 43 -10.05 -4.52 11.60
C LYS A 43 -11.07 -4.63 12.74
N VAL A 44 -10.61 -4.77 13.98
CA VAL A 44 -11.48 -4.78 15.15
C VAL A 44 -11.80 -3.34 15.56
N VAL A 45 -13.08 -3.03 15.70
CA VAL A 45 -13.59 -1.77 16.24
C VAL A 45 -14.23 -2.02 17.59
N GLU A 46 -14.22 -1.02 18.46
CA GLU A 46 -14.74 -1.17 19.82
C GLU A 46 -16.27 -1.23 19.81
N THR A 47 -16.92 -0.21 19.25
CA THR A 47 -18.38 0.01 19.37
C THR A 47 -19.13 -0.02 18.04
N TRP A 48 -20.47 -0.12 18.11
CA TRP A 48 -21.34 0.03 16.94
C TRP A 48 -21.31 1.44 16.33
N ASP A 49 -21.05 2.47 17.13
CA ASP A 49 -20.92 3.84 16.65
C ASP A 49 -19.67 4.00 15.77
N ASP A 50 -18.53 3.45 16.20
CA ASP A 50 -17.31 3.41 15.40
C ASP A 50 -17.52 2.66 14.09
N PHE A 51 -18.16 1.48 14.16
CA PHE A 51 -18.55 0.72 12.98
C PHE A 51 -19.39 1.56 12.01
N GLY A 52 -20.41 2.26 12.52
CA GLY A 52 -21.31 3.08 11.71
C GLY A 52 -20.59 4.22 10.98
N VAL A 53 -19.58 4.83 11.63
CA VAL A 53 -18.74 5.86 11.01
C VAL A 53 -17.85 5.25 9.92
N LEU A 54 -17.09 4.20 10.25
CA LEU A 54 -16.14 3.59 9.31
C LEU A 54 -16.83 2.93 8.12
N MET A 55 -18.01 2.33 8.32
CA MET A 55 -18.83 1.79 7.23
C MET A 55 -19.20 2.90 6.24
N LYS A 56 -19.67 4.06 6.70
CA LYS A 56 -20.02 5.20 5.83
C LYS A 56 -18.80 5.69 5.06
N LEU A 57 -17.64 5.79 5.70
CA LEU A 57 -16.39 6.18 5.05
C LEU A 57 -15.98 5.17 3.97
N LEU A 58 -16.05 3.88 4.28
CA LEU A 58 -15.69 2.80 3.36
C LEU A 58 -16.62 2.79 2.14
N SER A 59 -17.94 2.78 2.31
CA SER A 59 -18.90 2.72 1.19
C SER A 59 -18.76 3.88 0.22
N ARG A 60 -18.60 5.10 0.76
CA ARG A 60 -18.46 6.31 -0.06
C ARG A 60 -17.13 6.33 -0.80
N SER A 61 -16.05 5.93 -0.14
CA SER A 61 -14.70 5.98 -0.73
C SER A 61 -14.44 4.85 -1.72
N ALA A 62 -15.04 3.68 -1.52
CA ALA A 62 -14.84 2.51 -2.38
C ALA A 62 -15.75 2.53 -3.61
N ALA A 63 -17.06 2.71 -3.41
CA ALA A 63 -18.06 2.56 -4.47
C ALA A 63 -18.91 3.82 -4.70
N GLY A 64 -18.68 4.91 -3.98
CA GLY A 64 -19.53 6.10 -4.05
C GLY A 64 -20.94 5.89 -3.46
N GLN A 65 -21.15 4.81 -2.72
CA GLN A 65 -22.46 4.43 -2.18
C GLN A 65 -22.67 4.98 -0.78
N LYS A 66 -23.94 5.21 -0.39
CA LYS A 66 -24.28 5.68 0.96
C LYS A 66 -24.10 4.60 2.04
N MET A 67 -24.23 3.34 1.65
CA MET A 67 -24.19 2.11 2.47
C MET A 67 -23.81 0.95 1.52
N PRO A 68 -23.19 -0.15 1.99
CA PRO A 68 -22.96 -1.31 1.11
C PRO A 68 -24.28 -1.87 0.57
N THR A 69 -24.24 -2.44 -0.64
CA THR A 69 -25.42 -3.07 -1.27
C THR A 69 -25.95 -4.23 -0.42
N TYR A 70 -25.04 -5.06 0.09
CA TYR A 70 -25.34 -6.10 1.05
C TYR A 70 -24.43 -5.94 2.28
N LEU A 71 -25.06 -6.01 3.45
CA LEU A 71 -24.42 -5.98 4.75
C LEU A 71 -24.79 -7.25 5.52
N SER A 72 -23.82 -8.13 5.71
CA SER A 72 -24.00 -9.34 6.54
C SER A 72 -23.33 -9.10 7.90
N LEU A 73 -24.12 -9.18 8.97
CA LEU A 73 -23.69 -9.06 10.36
C LEU A 73 -23.84 -10.41 11.04
N ILE A 74 -22.72 -11.06 11.37
CA ILE A 74 -22.69 -12.45 11.85
C ILE A 74 -22.20 -12.44 13.30
N THR A 75 -23.06 -12.90 14.22
CA THR A 75 -22.75 -12.99 15.65
C THR A 75 -22.81 -14.45 16.08
N GLY A 76 -21.82 -15.23 15.64
CA GLY A 76 -21.74 -16.66 15.91
C GLY A 76 -22.50 -17.55 14.91
N PRO A 77 -22.69 -18.84 15.25
CA PRO A 77 -23.40 -19.80 14.41
C PRO A 77 -24.91 -19.54 14.37
N LYS A 78 -25.57 -20.15 13.38
CA LYS A 78 -27.02 -20.10 13.19
C LYS A 78 -27.77 -20.62 14.43
N LYS A 79 -28.82 -19.92 14.83
CA LYS A 79 -29.76 -20.34 15.89
C LYS A 79 -30.81 -21.31 15.36
N ALA A 80 -31.44 -22.06 16.26
CA ALA A 80 -32.45 -23.06 15.91
C ALA A 80 -33.67 -22.46 15.16
N ASN A 81 -34.00 -21.19 15.38
CA ASN A 81 -35.10 -20.47 14.76
C ASN A 81 -34.72 -19.72 13.48
N GLU A 82 -33.46 -19.75 13.06
CA GLU A 82 -32.98 -19.10 11.84
C GLU A 82 -33.02 -20.08 10.65
N GLN A 83 -33.36 -19.61 9.45
CA GLN A 83 -33.51 -20.48 8.28
C GLN A 83 -32.16 -20.80 7.62
N ASP A 84 -31.24 -19.84 7.59
CA ASP A 84 -29.94 -19.91 6.93
C ASP A 84 -28.78 -19.47 7.84
N GLY A 85 -27.55 -19.90 7.52
CA GLY A 85 -26.37 -19.67 8.36
C GLY A 85 -25.59 -20.94 8.67
N ALA A 86 -24.32 -20.79 9.02
CA ALA A 86 -23.45 -21.91 9.38
C ALA A 86 -23.81 -22.50 10.75
N GLU A 87 -23.80 -23.83 10.86
CA GLU A 87 -23.98 -24.56 12.13
C GLU A 87 -22.76 -24.39 13.06
N ALA A 88 -21.57 -24.18 12.48
CA ALA A 88 -20.35 -23.88 13.21
C ALA A 88 -19.66 -22.64 12.63
N PHE A 89 -19.21 -21.75 13.52
CA PHE A 89 -18.50 -20.52 13.17
C PHE A 89 -17.13 -20.48 13.85
N HIS A 90 -16.09 -20.18 13.07
CA HIS A 90 -14.72 -20.01 13.56
C HIS A 90 -14.18 -18.65 13.13
N LEU A 91 -13.69 -17.87 14.09
CA LEU A 91 -13.01 -16.60 13.84
C LEU A 91 -11.51 -16.76 14.07
N VAL A 92 -10.72 -16.42 13.06
CA VAL A 92 -9.25 -16.36 13.13
C VAL A 92 -8.83 -14.91 13.10
N LEU A 93 -8.32 -14.42 14.24
CA LEU A 93 -7.68 -13.12 14.35
C LEU A 93 -6.20 -13.22 13.93
N LEU A 94 -5.89 -12.66 12.77
CA LEU A 94 -4.59 -12.79 12.14
C LEU A 94 -3.69 -11.58 12.46
N ASP A 95 -2.65 -11.81 13.23
CA ASP A 95 -1.59 -10.83 13.45
C ASP A 95 -0.71 -10.70 12.19
N ASN A 96 0.03 -11.75 11.83
CA ASN A 96 0.96 -11.76 10.69
C ASN A 96 1.92 -10.55 10.66
N GLY A 97 2.38 -10.06 11.81
CA GLY A 97 3.30 -8.92 11.91
C GLY A 97 2.63 -7.58 12.22
N ARG A 98 1.29 -7.52 12.26
CA ARG A 98 0.54 -6.30 12.60
C ARG A 98 0.81 -5.78 14.00
N SER A 99 1.05 -6.64 15.00
CA SER A 99 1.42 -6.14 16.33
C SER A 99 2.78 -5.44 16.33
N ARG A 100 3.72 -5.88 15.46
CA ARG A 100 5.00 -5.16 15.29
C ARG A 100 4.78 -3.82 14.60
N MET A 101 3.97 -3.79 13.53
CA MET A 101 3.59 -2.56 12.84
C MET A 101 2.91 -1.56 13.78
N LEU A 102 2.08 -2.04 14.71
CA LEU A 102 1.40 -1.19 15.70
C LEU A 102 2.40 -0.48 16.63
N GLY A 103 3.53 -1.13 16.95
CA GLY A 103 4.63 -0.55 17.71
C GLY A 103 5.48 0.45 16.93
N ASP A 104 5.36 0.49 15.61
CA ASP A 104 6.12 1.40 14.74
C ASP A 104 5.44 2.77 14.64
N ARG A 105 6.11 3.82 15.13
CA ARG A 105 5.55 5.18 15.17
C ARG A 105 5.26 5.77 13.79
N VAL A 106 5.88 5.26 12.74
CA VAL A 106 5.68 5.74 11.37
C VAL A 106 4.66 4.86 10.66
N LEU A 107 4.78 3.53 10.76
CA LEU A 107 3.97 2.61 9.97
C LEU A 107 2.63 2.23 10.60
N ARG A 108 2.43 2.43 11.91
CA ARG A 108 1.19 2.04 12.61
C ARG A 108 -0.06 2.62 11.96
N ASP A 109 0.02 3.84 11.41
CA ASP A 109 -1.15 4.50 10.82
C ASP A 109 -1.64 3.77 9.55
N SER A 110 -0.79 2.98 8.89
CA SER A 110 -1.21 2.11 7.79
C SER A 110 -2.24 1.04 8.20
N LEU A 111 -2.28 0.69 9.50
CA LEU A 111 -3.25 -0.28 10.05
C LEU A 111 -4.68 0.27 10.08
N PHE A 112 -4.88 1.60 10.01
CA PHE A 112 -6.22 2.19 9.88
C PHE A 112 -6.87 1.95 8.51
N CYS A 113 -6.15 1.35 7.55
CA CYS A 113 -6.64 1.21 6.19
C CYS A 113 -7.92 0.37 6.10
N LEU A 114 -9.01 1.03 5.67
CA LEU A 114 -10.32 0.40 5.43
C LEU A 114 -10.38 -0.50 4.19
N ARG A 115 -9.28 -0.58 3.42
CA ARG A 115 -9.21 -1.28 2.13
C ARG A 115 -10.20 -0.75 1.08
N CYS A 116 -10.45 0.56 1.10
CA CYS A 116 -11.40 1.21 0.19
C CYS A 116 -10.90 1.39 -1.26
N GLY A 117 -9.58 1.29 -1.50
CA GLY A 117 -9.02 1.44 -2.86
C GLY A 117 -8.89 2.89 -3.37
N ALA A 118 -9.31 3.90 -2.61
CA ALA A 118 -9.21 5.31 -3.01
C ALA A 118 -7.77 5.70 -3.41
N CYS A 119 -6.78 5.28 -2.63
CA CYS A 119 -5.36 5.53 -2.92
C CYS A 119 -4.88 4.83 -4.20
N LEU A 120 -5.46 3.67 -4.56
CA LEU A 120 -5.15 2.96 -5.81
C LEU A 120 -5.65 3.75 -7.01
N ASN A 121 -6.90 4.21 -6.92
CA ASN A 121 -7.62 4.88 -8.01
C ASN A 121 -7.05 6.24 -8.39
N VAL A 122 -6.28 6.88 -7.51
CA VAL A 122 -5.56 8.13 -7.82
C VAL A 122 -4.09 7.93 -8.15
N CYS A 123 -3.53 6.76 -7.88
CA CYS A 123 -2.11 6.51 -8.07
C CYS A 123 -1.74 6.45 -9.56
N PRO A 124 -0.86 7.35 -10.06
CA PRO A 124 -0.48 7.37 -11.47
C PRO A 124 0.30 6.11 -11.87
N VAL A 125 1.09 5.54 -10.95
CA VAL A 125 1.84 4.30 -11.19
C VAL A 125 0.87 3.14 -11.37
N TYR A 126 -0.04 2.94 -10.40
CA TYR A 126 -1.02 1.86 -10.45
C TYR A 126 -1.88 1.90 -11.73
N LYS A 127 -2.31 3.09 -12.16
CA LYS A 127 -3.05 3.27 -13.42
C LYS A 127 -2.29 2.82 -14.66
N ARG A 128 -0.95 2.84 -14.64
CA ARG A 128 -0.11 2.48 -15.78
C ARG A 128 0.31 1.01 -15.78
N VAL A 129 0.65 0.47 -14.61
CA VAL A 129 1.20 -0.88 -14.49
C VAL A 129 0.18 -1.93 -14.06
N GLY A 130 -0.97 -1.50 -13.52
CA GLY A 130 -1.99 -2.38 -12.95
C GLY A 130 -1.57 -3.03 -11.63
N GLY A 131 -2.47 -3.84 -11.06
CA GLY A 131 -2.23 -4.53 -9.78
C GLY A 131 -1.22 -5.68 -9.87
N HIS A 132 -1.22 -6.43 -10.98
CA HIS A 132 -0.33 -7.59 -11.14
C HIS A 132 1.16 -7.24 -11.07
N ALA A 133 1.54 -6.03 -11.49
CA ALA A 133 2.93 -5.56 -11.42
C ALA A 133 3.43 -5.35 -9.98
N TYR A 134 2.53 -5.31 -8.97
CA TYR A 134 2.92 -5.24 -7.55
C TYR A 134 3.33 -6.62 -7.00
N GLY A 135 3.00 -7.72 -7.69
CA GLY A 135 3.47 -9.07 -7.35
C GLY A 135 2.78 -9.73 -6.15
N TRP A 136 1.86 -9.03 -5.46
CA TRP A 136 1.18 -9.52 -4.26
C TRP A 136 -0.29 -9.11 -4.20
N VAL A 137 -0.98 -9.59 -3.17
CA VAL A 137 -2.43 -9.39 -2.96
C VAL A 137 -2.75 -7.91 -2.68
N TYR A 138 -1.84 -7.17 -2.06
CA TYR A 138 -1.99 -5.74 -1.86
C TYR A 138 -1.33 -4.97 -2.99
N SER A 139 -1.90 -3.84 -3.37
CA SER A 139 -1.41 -3.05 -4.49
C SER A 139 -1.44 -1.56 -4.17
N GLY A 140 -0.89 -0.75 -5.08
CA GLY A 140 -0.82 0.70 -4.99
C GLY A 140 -0.13 1.21 -3.72
N PRO A 141 -0.40 2.47 -3.31
CA PRO A 141 0.35 3.11 -2.22
C PRO A 141 0.27 2.37 -0.90
N ILE A 142 -0.91 1.83 -0.55
CA ILE A 142 -1.06 1.04 0.68
C ILE A 142 -0.37 -0.32 0.59
N GLY A 143 -0.38 -0.94 -0.61
CA GLY A 143 0.31 -2.21 -0.86
C GLY A 143 1.80 -2.10 -0.56
N ILE A 144 2.47 -1.04 -1.03
CA ILE A 144 3.90 -0.80 -0.74
C ILE A 144 4.20 -0.90 0.76
N LEU A 145 3.36 -0.29 1.60
CA LEU A 145 3.56 -0.25 3.05
C LEU A 145 3.28 -1.61 3.70
N LEU A 146 2.16 -2.23 3.35
CA LEU A 146 1.77 -3.49 3.96
C LEU A 146 2.64 -4.65 3.51
N ASP A 147 2.96 -4.71 2.23
CA ASP A 147 3.82 -5.75 1.66
C ASP A 147 5.24 -5.67 2.22
N SER A 148 5.70 -4.48 2.63
CA SER A 148 7.01 -4.35 3.28
C SER A 148 7.09 -5.01 4.67
N GLU A 149 5.96 -5.14 5.36
CA GLU A 149 5.89 -5.61 6.76
C GLU A 149 5.24 -6.99 6.91
N LEU A 150 4.29 -7.33 6.04
CA LEU A 150 3.50 -8.57 6.10
C LEU A 150 4.11 -9.72 5.30
N LEU A 151 5.09 -9.43 4.43
CA LEU A 151 5.77 -10.40 3.58
C LEU A 151 7.24 -10.56 3.97
N PRO A 152 7.94 -11.58 3.44
CA PRO A 152 9.36 -11.77 3.74
C PRO A 152 10.20 -10.52 3.45
N PRO A 153 11.23 -10.24 4.27
CA PRO A 153 12.08 -9.06 4.12
C PRO A 153 12.61 -8.91 2.69
N GLY A 154 12.45 -7.71 2.15
CA GLY A 154 12.85 -7.37 0.79
C GLY A 154 11.77 -7.50 -0.27
N SER A 155 10.60 -8.00 0.09
CA SER A 155 9.38 -7.79 -0.68
C SER A 155 9.10 -6.29 -0.87
N ALA A 156 8.47 -5.90 -1.98
CA ALA A 156 8.08 -4.53 -2.31
C ALA A 156 9.20 -3.46 -2.40
N ARG A 157 10.48 -3.84 -2.34
CA ARG A 157 11.63 -2.91 -2.47
C ARG A 157 11.54 -2.02 -3.71
N ASP A 158 11.34 -2.63 -4.88
CA ASP A 158 11.28 -1.88 -6.13
C ASP A 158 10.02 -1.01 -6.23
N LEU A 159 8.91 -1.46 -5.62
CA LEU A 159 7.65 -0.72 -5.59
C LEU A 159 7.77 0.56 -4.77
N ALA A 160 8.56 0.54 -3.69
CA ALA A 160 8.87 1.75 -2.93
C ALA A 160 9.52 2.81 -3.81
N PHE A 161 10.45 2.43 -4.70
CA PHE A 161 11.12 3.36 -5.63
C PHE A 161 10.30 3.69 -6.88
N ALA A 162 9.33 2.85 -7.24
CA ALA A 162 8.37 3.15 -8.31
C ALA A 162 7.40 4.29 -7.94
N CYS A 163 7.11 4.49 -6.65
CA CYS A 163 6.24 5.57 -6.20
C CYS A 163 6.77 6.96 -6.61
N THR A 164 5.94 7.81 -7.20
CA THR A 164 6.35 9.18 -7.60
C THR A 164 6.31 10.19 -6.45
N LEU A 165 5.83 9.79 -5.27
CA LEU A 165 5.63 10.66 -4.10
C LEU A 165 4.78 11.90 -4.38
N CYS A 166 3.82 11.82 -5.31
CA CYS A 166 3.02 12.97 -5.73
C CYS A 166 1.97 13.46 -4.71
N GLY A 167 1.77 12.77 -3.59
CA GLY A 167 0.85 13.21 -2.53
C GLY A 167 -0.63 12.85 -2.73
N ALA A 168 -1.09 12.61 -3.96
CA ALA A 168 -2.51 12.41 -4.27
C ALA A 168 -3.23 11.35 -3.43
N CYS A 169 -2.54 10.28 -3.02
CA CYS A 169 -3.12 9.23 -2.19
C CYS A 169 -3.39 9.66 -0.72
N ALA A 170 -2.61 10.60 -0.18
CA ALA A 170 -2.86 11.16 1.14
C ALA A 170 -4.09 12.08 1.11
N GLU A 171 -4.20 12.92 0.08
CA GLU A 171 -5.32 13.87 -0.10
C GLU A 171 -6.70 13.19 -0.16
N VAL A 172 -6.78 11.99 -0.75
CA VAL A 172 -8.06 11.28 -0.90
C VAL A 172 -8.32 10.23 0.18
N CYS A 173 -7.41 10.04 1.15
CA CYS A 173 -7.58 9.00 2.15
C CYS A 173 -8.66 9.39 3.17
N PRO A 174 -9.75 8.61 3.32
CA PRO A 174 -10.84 8.96 4.25
C PRO A 174 -10.45 8.85 5.74
N VAL A 175 -9.33 8.18 6.02
CA VAL A 175 -8.77 7.96 7.37
C VAL A 175 -7.39 8.59 7.52
N LEU A 176 -7.07 9.57 6.65
CA LEU A 176 -5.91 10.46 6.78
C LEU A 176 -4.55 9.76 6.85
N ILE A 177 -4.39 8.65 6.12
CA ILE A 177 -3.12 7.93 6.03
C ILE A 177 -2.14 8.71 5.14
N GLU A 178 -1.03 9.14 5.74
CA GLU A 178 0.08 9.85 5.08
C GLU A 178 1.02 8.89 4.33
N HIS A 179 0.51 8.26 3.27
CA HIS A 179 1.26 7.27 2.48
C HIS A 179 2.63 7.77 2.01
N PRO A 180 2.80 8.98 1.43
CA PRO A 180 4.09 9.43 0.92
C PRO A 180 5.15 9.52 2.02
N LYS A 181 4.79 9.98 3.22
CA LYS A 181 5.68 10.08 4.38
C LYS A 181 6.17 8.70 4.80
N MET A 182 5.26 7.73 4.91
CA MET A 182 5.62 6.35 5.26
C MET A 182 6.46 5.67 4.18
N ILE A 183 6.16 5.90 2.90
CA ILE A 183 6.96 5.36 1.78
C ILE A 183 8.37 5.99 1.77
N LEU A 184 8.50 7.27 2.08
CA LEU A 184 9.79 7.93 2.25
C LEU A 184 10.59 7.33 3.42
N ASP A 185 9.94 7.07 4.54
CA ASP A 185 10.57 6.40 5.68
C ASP A 185 11.02 4.98 5.30
N PHE A 186 10.20 4.22 4.57
CA PHE A 186 10.57 2.92 4.05
C PHE A 186 11.79 2.99 3.10
N ARG A 187 11.83 3.96 2.18
CA ARG A 187 13.02 4.21 1.34
C ARG A 187 14.27 4.52 2.15
N ARG A 188 14.15 5.29 3.24
CA ARG A 188 15.27 5.57 4.15
C ARG A 188 15.77 4.28 4.81
N ARG A 189 14.87 3.46 5.36
CA ARG A 189 15.20 2.16 5.96
C ARG A 189 15.89 1.23 4.96
N LEU A 190 15.40 1.19 3.72
CA LEU A 190 16.07 0.42 2.65
C LEU A 190 17.48 0.95 2.38
N ALA A 191 17.67 2.27 2.31
CA ALA A 191 18.99 2.87 2.11
C ALA A 191 19.98 2.61 3.24
N GLU A 192 19.48 2.40 4.46
CA GLU A 192 20.28 2.06 5.65
C GLU A 192 20.51 0.55 5.80
N ASP A 193 19.73 -0.30 5.11
CA ASP A 193 19.84 -1.76 5.15
C ASP A 193 21.16 -2.22 4.48
N PRO A 194 22.13 -2.78 5.25
CA PRO A 194 23.40 -3.24 4.70
C PRO A 194 23.25 -4.39 3.70
N MET A 195 22.16 -5.15 3.80
CA MET A 195 21.84 -6.23 2.86
C MET A 195 21.24 -5.70 1.56
N TRP A 196 20.70 -4.48 1.57
CA TRP A 196 20.18 -3.86 0.37
C TRP A 196 21.32 -3.29 -0.48
N LYS A 197 21.80 -4.12 -1.40
CA LYS A 197 22.65 -3.70 -2.51
C LYS A 197 21.80 -3.03 -3.59
N GLY A 198 21.11 -1.93 -3.25
CA GLY A 198 20.41 -1.09 -4.23
C GLY A 198 21.32 -0.71 -5.41
N PRO A 199 20.81 -0.06 -6.47
CA PRO A 199 21.62 0.30 -7.62
C PRO A 199 22.84 1.14 -7.22
N ARG A 200 23.98 0.45 -7.08
CA ARG A 200 25.34 0.84 -6.69
C ARG A 200 25.45 2.25 -6.06
N VAL A 201 25.40 2.30 -4.73
CA VAL A 201 25.59 3.52 -3.90
C VAL A 201 26.80 4.35 -4.34
N LEU A 202 27.93 3.71 -4.68
CA LEU A 202 29.15 4.41 -5.08
C LEU A 202 28.99 5.20 -6.39
N SER A 203 28.24 4.69 -7.37
CA SER A 203 28.05 5.36 -8.66
C SER A 203 27.02 6.48 -8.64
N ARG A 204 26.21 6.62 -7.58
CA ARG A 204 25.24 7.74 -7.43
C ARG A 204 25.68 8.76 -6.39
N VAL A 205 26.28 8.34 -5.27
CA VAL A 205 26.68 9.27 -4.19
C VAL A 205 27.78 10.22 -4.63
N LEU A 206 28.78 9.73 -5.37
CA LEU A 206 29.88 10.56 -5.89
C LEU A 206 29.39 11.65 -6.85
N PRO A 207 28.61 11.33 -7.91
CA PRO A 207 28.05 12.36 -8.78
C PRO A 207 27.12 13.34 -8.07
N VAL A 208 26.28 12.88 -7.13
CA VAL A 208 25.38 13.77 -6.37
C VAL A 208 26.17 14.70 -5.44
N LYS A 209 27.19 14.19 -4.72
CA LYS A 209 28.08 15.02 -3.90
C LYS A 209 28.89 16.00 -4.74
N ALA A 210 29.43 15.55 -5.89
CA ALA A 210 30.15 16.41 -6.82
C ALA A 210 29.23 17.50 -7.38
N TYR A 211 28.02 17.15 -7.80
CA TYR A 211 27.01 18.09 -8.28
C TYR A 211 26.62 19.09 -7.19
N SER A 212 26.34 18.63 -5.96
CA SER A 212 26.01 19.50 -4.83
C SER A 212 27.16 20.46 -4.48
N TRP A 213 28.40 20.00 -4.52
CA TRP A 213 29.59 20.82 -4.28
C TRP A 213 29.84 21.84 -5.40
N LEU A 214 29.54 21.47 -6.66
CA LEU A 214 29.64 22.34 -7.82
C LEU A 214 28.51 23.38 -7.87
N SER A 215 27.27 22.98 -7.59
CA SER A 215 26.08 23.83 -7.74
C SER A 215 26.05 25.00 -6.74
N VAL A 216 26.68 24.84 -5.57
CA VAL A 216 26.85 25.92 -4.59
C VAL A 216 28.01 26.88 -4.92
N ARG A 217 28.76 26.66 -6.01
CA ARG A 217 29.89 27.50 -6.45
C ARG A 217 29.63 28.09 -7.84
N PRO A 218 29.15 29.34 -7.95
CA PRO A 218 28.67 29.93 -9.20
C PRO A 218 29.69 29.91 -10.36
N PHE A 219 30.97 30.18 -10.08
CA PHE A 219 32.01 30.15 -11.10
C PHE A 219 32.26 28.73 -11.64
N LEU A 220 32.44 27.76 -10.74
CA LEU A 220 32.69 26.37 -11.11
C LEU A 220 31.50 25.74 -11.83
N PHE A 221 30.27 26.04 -11.38
CA PHE A 221 29.06 25.56 -12.04
C PHE A 221 28.95 26.09 -13.49
N ARG A 222 29.27 27.37 -13.73
CA ARG A 222 29.30 27.96 -15.07
C ARG A 222 30.38 27.35 -15.96
N CYS A 223 31.58 27.16 -15.43
CA CYS A 223 32.67 26.49 -16.16
C CYS A 223 32.30 25.03 -16.51
N ALA A 224 31.75 24.29 -15.54
CA ALA A 224 31.27 22.92 -15.76
C ALA A 224 30.17 22.87 -16.82
N GLY A 225 29.21 23.80 -16.80
CA GLY A 225 28.17 23.91 -17.82
C GLY A 225 28.70 24.29 -19.20
N PHE A 226 29.75 25.12 -19.28
CA PHE A 226 30.43 25.43 -20.55
C PHE A 226 31.13 24.20 -21.14
N LEU A 227 31.89 23.48 -20.32
CA LEU A 227 32.53 22.20 -20.69
C LEU A 227 31.51 21.14 -21.11
N ALA A 228 30.43 20.98 -20.34
CA ALA A 228 29.37 20.03 -20.64
C ALA A 228 28.72 20.29 -22.01
N ARG A 229 28.48 21.57 -22.37
CA ARG A 229 27.97 21.94 -23.70
C ARG A 229 28.95 21.62 -24.83
N GLY A 230 30.25 21.80 -24.60
CA GLY A 230 31.28 21.41 -25.55
C GLY A 230 31.30 19.90 -25.78
N ILE A 231 31.25 19.12 -24.70
CA ILE A 231 31.18 17.66 -24.75
C ILE A 231 29.91 17.19 -25.47
N GLN A 232 28.75 17.77 -25.16
CA GLN A 232 27.48 17.42 -25.79
C GLN A 232 27.51 17.65 -27.30
N ARG A 233 28.12 18.73 -27.79
CA ARG A 233 28.25 19.00 -29.23
C ARG A 233 29.08 17.94 -29.97
N VAL A 234 30.07 17.35 -29.30
CA VAL A 234 30.94 16.32 -29.88
C VAL A 234 30.32 14.93 -29.76
N MET A 235 29.73 14.61 -28.62
CA MET A 235 29.22 13.27 -28.31
C MET A 235 27.77 13.03 -28.72
N ALA A 236 26.95 14.08 -28.80
CA ALA A 236 25.53 14.03 -29.19
C ALA A 236 25.19 15.13 -30.22
N PRO A 237 25.84 15.14 -31.41
CA PRO A 237 25.66 16.21 -32.40
C PRO A 237 24.22 16.32 -32.94
N SER A 238 23.43 15.24 -32.91
CA SER A 238 22.01 15.23 -33.28
C SER A 238 21.05 15.55 -32.11
N GLY A 239 21.58 15.85 -30.92
CA GLY A 239 20.79 16.01 -29.69
C GLY A 239 20.46 14.70 -28.97
N GLU A 240 20.68 13.56 -29.62
CA GLU A 240 20.47 12.22 -29.06
C GLU A 240 21.79 11.60 -28.63
N TRP A 241 21.83 11.11 -27.38
CA TRP A 241 22.97 10.38 -26.84
C TRP A 241 22.87 8.92 -27.25
N LYS A 242 23.72 8.47 -28.19
CA LYS A 242 23.73 7.07 -28.66
C LYS A 242 24.45 6.11 -27.72
N TRP A 243 25.29 6.65 -26.83
CA TRP A 243 26.06 5.87 -25.88
C TRP A 243 26.33 6.71 -24.64
N LEU A 244 26.09 6.14 -23.48
CA LEU A 244 26.34 6.77 -22.19
C LEU A 244 27.38 5.94 -21.41
N PRO A 245 28.43 6.56 -20.88
CA PRO A 245 29.49 5.82 -20.20
C PRO A 245 29.03 5.29 -18.84
N GLY A 246 29.45 4.05 -18.53
CA GLY A 246 29.33 3.46 -17.20
C GLY A 246 27.86 3.27 -16.76
N PRO A 247 27.48 3.66 -15.53
CA PRO A 247 26.11 3.45 -15.00
C PRO A 247 25.02 4.19 -15.79
N LEU A 248 25.38 5.20 -16.58
CA LEU A 248 24.44 5.94 -17.42
C LEU A 248 24.02 5.14 -18.66
N ALA A 249 24.73 4.06 -19.01
CA ALA A 249 24.35 3.16 -20.10
C ALA A 249 22.98 2.51 -19.88
N GLU A 250 22.50 2.41 -18.64
CA GLU A 250 21.15 1.88 -18.32
C GLU A 250 20.01 2.83 -18.74
N TRP A 251 20.33 4.06 -19.18
CA TRP A 251 19.38 5.11 -19.52
C TRP A 251 19.33 5.44 -21.03
N GLY A 252 20.14 4.76 -21.85
CA GLY A 252 20.27 5.00 -23.30
C GLY A 252 19.97 3.77 -24.13
#